data_AF-X1CCN0-F1
#
_entry.id   AF-X1CCN0-F1
#
_cell.length_a   1.000
_cell.length_b   1.000
_cell.length_c   1.000
_cell.angle_alpha   90.00
_cell.angle_beta   90.00
_cell.angle_gamma   90.00
#
_symmetry.space_group_name_H-M   'P 1'
#
loop_
_entity.id
_entity.type
_entity.pdbx_description
1 polymer ?
#
loop_
_entity_poly.entity_id
_entity_poly.type
_entity_poly.pdbx_seq_one_letter_code
_entity_poly.pdbx_strand_id
1 'polypeptide(L)' 'MKKLVCDRCGLELTDREDINLALEGKWAWEAACRTHGVEPRGILPCKNYVRCGGEIKAVAAWRQWLMKLLGK' A
#
# COMPACT_ATOMS: atom_id res chain seq x y z
N MET A 1 13.96 5.74 -4.90
CA MET A 1 12.48 5.71 -5.01
C MET A 1 11.88 4.94 -3.85
N LYS A 2 10.74 5.38 -3.31
CA LYS A 2 9.93 4.57 -2.37
C LYS A 2 9.16 3.55 -3.19
N LYS A 3 9.11 2.29 -2.75
CA LYS A 3 8.29 1.24 -3.36
C LYS A 3 6.88 1.32 -2.80
N LEU A 4 5.88 0.91 -3.57
CA LEU A 4 4.51 0.80 -3.12
C LEU A 4 4.18 -0.67 -2.88
N VAL A 5 3.96 -1.04 -1.62
CA VAL A 5 3.84 -2.45 -1.21
C VAL A 5 2.69 -2.64 -0.25
N CYS A 6 1.90 -3.70 -0.44
CA CYS A 6 0.84 -4.08 0.48
C CYS A 6 1.40 -4.44 1.86
N ASP A 7 0.79 -3.90 2.91
CA ASP A 7 1.18 -4.13 4.30
C ASP A 7 0.86 -5.54 4.85
N ARG A 8 0.07 -6.33 4.11
CA ARG A 8 -0.32 -7.69 4.50
C ARG A 8 0.27 -8.76 3.59
N CYS A 9 -0.05 -8.72 2.29
CA CYS A 9 0.37 -9.77 1.36
C CYS A 9 1.71 -9.50 0.66
N GLY A 10 2.32 -8.33 0.88
CA GLY A 10 3.60 -7.98 0.26
C GLY A 10 3.55 -7.70 -1.24
N LEU A 11 2.37 -7.65 -1.87
CA LEU A 11 2.21 -7.29 -3.27
C LEU A 11 2.84 -5.92 -3.53
N GLU A 12 3.82 -5.87 -4.43
CA GLU A 12 4.48 -4.65 -4.88
C GLU A 12 3.82 -4.14 -6.16
N LEU A 13 3.47 -2.85 -6.21
CA LEU A 13 3.08 -2.20 -7.46
C LEU A 13 4.37 -1.87 -8.22
N THR A 14 4.58 -2.55 -9.34
CA THR A 14 5.74 -2.35 -10.22
C THR A 14 5.35 -1.65 -11.53
N ASP A 15 4.08 -1.74 -11.91
CA ASP A 15 3.51 -1.09 -13.08
C ASP A 15 3.34 0.41 -12.84
N ARG A 16 3.71 1.24 -13.84
CA ARG A 16 3.80 2.69 -13.66
C ARG A 16 2.42 3.33 -13.56
N GLU A 17 1.48 2.84 -14.34
CA GLU A 17 0.09 3.29 -14.36
C GLU A 17 -0.59 2.94 -13.03
N ASP A 18 -0.39 1.72 -12.51
CA ASP A 18 -0.85 1.32 -11.18
C ASP A 18 -0.25 2.21 -10.07
N ILE A 19 1.04 2.57 -10.17
CA ILE A 19 1.71 3.48 -9.21
C ILE A 19 1.11 4.89 -9.27
N ASN A 20 0.90 5.43 -10.48
CA ASN A 20 0.32 6.76 -10.63
C ASN A 20 -1.12 6.79 -10.10
N LEU A 21 -1.94 5.81 -10.48
CA LEU A 21 -3.31 5.68 -10.01
C LEU A 21 -3.36 5.58 -8.48
N ALA A 22 -2.44 4.81 -7.89
CA ALA A 22 -2.31 4.70 -6.45
C ALA A 22 -2.05 6.05 -5.76
N LEU A 23 -1.15 6.86 -6.32
CA LEU A 23 -0.78 8.15 -5.75
C LEU A 23 -1.90 9.19 -5.94
N GLU A 24 -2.49 9.24 -7.12
CA GLU A 24 -3.59 10.15 -7.46
C GLU A 24 -4.87 9.81 -6.69
N GLY A 25 -5.15 8.53 -6.45
CA GLY A 25 -6.33 8.06 -5.73
C GLY A 25 -6.24 8.17 -4.20
N LYS A 26 -5.10 8.58 -3.65
CA LYS A 26 -4.84 8.63 -2.20
C LYS A 26 -5.90 9.43 -1.45
N TRP A 27 -6.21 10.63 -1.93
CA TRP A 27 -7.14 11.53 -1.26
C TRP A 27 -8.56 10.94 -1.19
N ALA A 28 -8.99 10.24 -2.25
CA ALA A 28 -10.30 9.61 -2.32
C ALA A 28 -10.40 8.45 -1.32
N TRP A 29 -9.34 7.66 -1.18
CA TRP A 29 -9.26 6.61 -0.18
C TRP A 29 -9.29 7.17 1.25
N GLU A 30 -8.47 8.20 1.53
CA GLU A 30 -8.44 8.86 2.83
C GLU A 30 -9.81 9.43 3.22
N ALA A 31 -10.51 10.08 2.28
CA ALA A 31 -11.85 10.61 2.50
C ALA A 31 -12.88 9.50 2.78
N ALA A 32 -12.82 8.38 2.05
CA ALA A 32 -13.69 7.23 2.27
C ALA A 32 -13.47 6.63 3.67
N CYS A 33 -12.23 6.35 4.06
CA CYS A 33 -11.90 5.81 5.39
C CYS A 33 -12.44 6.71 6.52
N ARG A 34 -12.17 8.02 6.45
CA ARG A 34 -12.61 8.99 7.45
C ARG A 34 -14.14 9.09 7.55
N THR A 35 -14.85 9.00 6.43
CA THR A 35 -16.32 8.97 6.40
C THR A 35 -16.89 7.79 7.19
N HIS A 36 -16.14 6.68 7.24
CA HIS A 36 -16.49 5.49 8.01
C HIS A 36 -15.84 5.43 9.41
N GLY A 37 -15.20 6.52 9.88
CA GLY A 37 -14.54 6.57 11.19
C GLY A 37 -13.29 5.70 11.30
N VAL A 38 -12.67 5.33 10.18
CA VAL A 38 -11.46 4.50 10.13
C VAL A 38 -10.27 5.35 9.67
N GLU A 39 -9.11 5.16 10.30
CA GLU A 39 -7.87 5.77 9.83
C GLU A 39 -7.21 4.86 8.78
N PRO A 40 -6.89 5.37 7.57
CA PRO A 40 -6.22 4.57 6.55
C PRO A 40 -4.81 4.18 7.02
N ARG A 41 -4.43 2.93 6.78
CA ARG A 41 -3.07 2.44 7.06
C ARG A 41 -2.11 2.80 5.93
N GLY A 42 -2.65 2.95 4.71
CA GLY A 42 -1.89 3.17 3.50
C GLY A 42 -2.56 4.16 2.54
N ILE A 43 -2.16 4.07 1.28
CA ILE A 43 -2.48 5.01 0.22
C ILE A 43 -3.76 4.58 -0.50
N LEU A 44 -3.96 3.28 -0.68
CA LEU A 44 -5.15 2.68 -1.27
C LEU A 44 -5.33 1.22 -0.80
N PRO A 45 -6.49 0.60 -1.06
CA PRO A 45 -6.68 -0.82 -0.90
C PRO A 45 -5.71 -1.64 -1.78
N CYS A 46 -5.31 -2.81 -1.31
CA CYS A 46 -4.54 -3.77 -2.10
C CYS A 46 -5.29 -4.16 -3.40
N LYS A 47 -4.57 -4.41 -4.51
CA LYS A 47 -5.17 -4.93 -5.75
C LYS A 47 -5.96 -6.24 -5.54
N ASN A 48 -5.59 -7.02 -4.52
CA ASN A 48 -6.30 -8.22 -4.10
C ASN A 48 -7.08 -8.01 -2.79
N TYR A 49 -7.65 -6.81 -2.58
CA TYR A 49 -8.26 -6.40 -1.31
C TYR A 49 -9.31 -7.39 -0.80
N VAL A 50 -10.15 -7.94 -1.69
CA VAL A 50 -11.21 -8.89 -1.32
C VAL A 50 -10.68 -10.11 -0.56
N ARG A 51 -9.46 -10.58 -0.89
CA ARG A 51 -8.83 -11.74 -0.23
C ARG A 51 -7.81 -11.35 0.84
N CYS A 52 -7.21 -10.17 0.72
CA CYS A 52 -6.08 -9.72 1.56
C CYS A 52 -6.53 -8.80 2.72
N GLY A 53 -7.47 -7.90 2.45
CA GLY A 53 -7.84 -6.80 3.34
C GLY A 53 -6.70 -5.83 3.66
N GLY A 54 -5.59 -5.89 2.92
CA GLY A 54 -4.41 -5.05 3.13
C GLY A 54 -4.48 -3.73 2.36
N GLU A 55 -3.56 -2.83 2.68
CA GLU A 55 -3.43 -1.51 2.03
C GLU A 55 -2.02 -1.32 1.50
N ILE A 56 -1.90 -0.63 0.37
CA ILE A 56 -0.62 -0.31 -0.26
C ILE A 56 0.03 0.85 0.50
N LYS A 57 1.30 0.68 0.92
CA LYS A 57 2.09 1.70 1.62
C LYS A 57 3.35 2.06 0.85
N ALA A 58 3.80 3.29 1.01
CA ALA A 58 5.13 3.71 0.55
C ALA A 58 6.20 3.21 1.53
N VAL A 59 7.03 2.27 1.09
CA VAL A 59 8.17 1.76 1.87
C VAL A 59 9.49 2.27 1.30
N ALA A 60 10.40 2.70 2.18
CA ALA A 60 11.76 3.04 1.78
C ALA A 60 12.49 1.76 1.36
N ALA A 61 13.24 1.82 0.26
CA ALA A 61 13.90 0.63 -0.31
C ALA A 61 14.78 -0.14 0.69
N TRP A 62 15.44 0.56 1.63
CA TRP A 62 16.30 -0.05 2.65
C TRP A 62 15.51 -0.79 3.75
N ARG A 63 14.29 -0.34 4.10
CA ARG A 63 13.43 -1.00 5.09
C ARG A 63 12.90 -2.33 4.60
N GLN A 64 12.63 -2.47 3.30
CA GLN A 64 12.16 -3.73 2.75
C GLN A 64 13.26 -4.79 2.67
N TRP A 65 14.51 -4.38 2.44
CA TRP A 65 15.65 -5.28 2.49
C TRP A 65 15.85 -5.86 3.90
N LEU A 66 15.72 -5.01 4.94
CA LEU A 66 15.73 -5.44 6.34
C LEU A 66 14.60 -6.43 6.68
N MET A 67 13.36 -6.16 6.25
CA MET A 67 12.24 -7.09 6.48
C MET A 67 12.45 -8.45 5.82
N LYS A 68 13.05 -8.50 4.62
CA LYS A 68 13.41 -9.77 3.94
C LYS A 68 14.51 -10.54 4.66
N LEU A 69 15.42 -9.86 5.37
CA LEU A 69 16.50 -10.50 6.14
C LEU A 69 16.05 -10.99 7.50
N LEU A 70 15.12 -10.27 8.14
CA LEU A 70 14.61 -10.59 9.48
C LEU A 70 13.45 -11.61 9.44
N GLY A 71 12.84 -11.82 8.27
CA GLY A 71 11.87 -12.89 8.04
C GLY A 71 12.54 -14.18 7.58
N LYS A 72 13.19 -14.90 8.50
CA LYS A 72 13.49 -16.33 8.41
C LYS A 72 13.09 -17.00 9.72
#